data_AF-A0A1T5FMY0-F1
#
_entry.id   AF-A0A1T5FMY0-F1
#
_cell.length_a   1.000
_cell.length_b   1.000
_cell.length_c   1.000
_cell.angle_alpha   90.00
_cell.angle_beta   90.00
_cell.angle_gamma   90.00
#
_symmetry.space_group_name_H-M   'P 1'
#
loop_
_entity.id
_entity.type
_entity.pdbx_description
1 polymer ?
#
loop_
_entity_poly.entity_id
_entity_poly.type
_entity_poly.pdbx_seq_one_letter_code
_entity_poly.pdbx_strand_id
1 'polypeptide(L)'
;MESRFDLAYNAAHALSLAALRWHGYRSENRYQVFQCLAHTLKLEPLQWRALSQAHNKRNLAEYEGGLDVDGALLDALIRSAQLVLNGVTALGPVHRCAKGKTSGTRKTS
;
A
#
# COMPACT_ATOMS: atom_id res chain seq x y z
N MET A 1 17.98 12.83 -5.94
CA MET A 1 17.06 11.76 -6.41
C MET A 1 16.52 10.96 -5.25
N GLU A 2 17.36 10.59 -4.30
CA GLU A 2 17.01 9.86 -3.07
C GLU A 2 15.81 10.41 -2.29
N SER A 3 15.78 11.70 -1.95
CA SER A 3 14.63 12.28 -1.24
C SER A 3 13.31 12.20 -2.03
N ARG A 4 13.36 12.30 -3.37
CA ARG A 4 12.16 12.15 -4.22
C ARG A 4 11.67 10.71 -4.22
N PHE A 5 12.60 9.77 -4.26
CA PHE A 5 12.29 8.35 -4.17
C PHE A 5 11.67 7.99 -2.83
N ASP A 6 12.28 8.43 -1.72
CA ASP A 6 11.76 8.17 -0.38
C ASP A 6 10.34 8.71 -0.20
N LEU A 7 10.10 9.94 -0.66
CA LEU A 7 8.77 10.55 -0.59
C LEU A 7 7.74 9.75 -1.41
N ALA A 8 8.08 9.40 -2.66
CA ALA A 8 7.19 8.66 -3.54
C ALA A 8 6.92 7.24 -3.01
N TYR A 9 7.94 6.56 -2.51
CA TYR A 9 7.82 5.23 -1.92
C TYR A 9 6.95 5.24 -0.66
N ASN A 10 7.22 6.15 0.28
CA ASN A 10 6.46 6.24 1.52
C ASN A 10 4.99 6.61 1.25
N ALA A 11 4.73 7.49 0.27
CA ALA A 11 3.38 7.81 -0.16
C ALA A 11 2.66 6.59 -0.75
N ALA A 12 3.29 5.88 -1.69
CA ALA A 12 2.72 4.67 -2.28
C ALA A 12 2.42 3.61 -1.21
N HIS A 13 3.32 3.43 -0.24
CA HIS A 13 3.16 2.49 0.86
C HIS A 13 1.97 2.84 1.75
N ALA A 14 1.87 4.10 2.20
CA ALA A 14 0.77 4.56 3.04
C ALA A 14 -0.58 4.43 2.34
N LEU A 15 -0.66 4.78 1.05
CA LEU A 15 -1.87 4.64 0.25
C LEU A 15 -2.28 3.17 0.08
N SER A 16 -1.32 2.29 -0.15
CA SER A 16 -1.59 0.86 -0.30
C SER A 16 -2.11 0.25 1.01
N LEU A 17 -1.59 0.68 2.15
CA LEU A 17 -2.13 0.32 3.47
C LEU A 17 -3.55 0.85 3.67
N ALA A 18 -3.85 2.07 3.21
CA ALA A 18 -5.19 2.63 3.27
C ALA A 18 -6.18 1.79 2.43
N ALA A 19 -5.79 1.39 1.22
CA ALA A 19 -6.58 0.49 0.38
C ALA A 19 -6.91 -0.82 1.11
N LEU A 20 -5.89 -1.47 1.69
CA LEU A 20 -6.09 -2.73 2.41
C LEU A 20 -7.02 -2.59 3.60
N ARG A 21 -6.86 -1.52 4.39
CA ARG A 21 -7.71 -1.24 5.54
C ARG A 21 -9.15 -0.96 5.11
N TRP A 22 -9.35 -0.28 3.99
CA TRP A 22 -10.70 -0.06 3.43
C TRP A 22 -11.38 -1.38 3.09
N HIS A 23 -10.63 -2.34 2.52
CA HIS A 23 -11.11 -3.69 2.24
C HIS A 23 -11.18 -4.63 3.47
N GLY A 24 -10.86 -4.13 4.67
CA GLY A 24 -10.93 -4.91 5.91
C GLY A 24 -9.73 -5.81 6.20
N TYR A 25 -8.67 -5.74 5.39
CA TYR A 25 -7.44 -6.50 5.61
C TYR A 25 -6.50 -5.77 6.59
N ARG A 26 -5.80 -6.55 7.41
CA ARG A 26 -4.63 -6.09 8.18
C ARG A 26 -3.39 -6.77 7.61
N SER A 27 -2.40 -5.97 7.24
CA SER A 27 -1.10 -6.47 6.82
C SER A 27 -0.16 -6.48 8.02
N GLU A 28 0.31 -7.65 8.41
CA GLU A 28 1.32 -7.82 9.48
C GLU A 28 2.75 -7.65 8.94
N ASN A 29 2.96 -8.00 7.67
CA ASN A 29 4.23 -7.80 6.98
C ASN A 29 4.15 -6.54 6.12
N ARG A 30 4.88 -5.50 6.53
CA ARG A 30 4.85 -4.15 5.93
C ARG A 30 5.03 -4.15 4.41
N TYR A 31 5.61 -5.19 3.82
CA TYR A 31 6.11 -5.16 2.45
C TYR A 31 5.40 -6.08 1.44
N GLN A 32 4.53 -6.99 1.89
CA GLN A 32 3.64 -7.77 0.99
C GLN A 32 2.43 -6.97 0.49
N VAL A 33 2.25 -5.75 0.98
CA VAL A 33 1.14 -4.86 0.67
C VAL A 33 0.98 -4.60 -0.84
N PHE A 34 2.08 -4.48 -1.59
CA PHE A 34 2.01 -4.19 -3.03
C PHE A 34 1.48 -5.35 -3.86
N GLN A 35 1.65 -6.60 -3.43
CA GLN A 35 1.08 -7.76 -4.12
C GLN A 35 -0.44 -7.80 -3.95
N CYS A 36 -0.95 -7.36 -2.80
CA CYS A 36 -2.38 -7.28 -2.54
C CYS A 36 -3.09 -6.17 -3.35
N LEU A 37 -2.35 -5.20 -3.89
CA LEU A 37 -2.91 -4.15 -4.74
C LEU A 37 -3.49 -4.70 -6.05
N ALA A 38 -2.92 -5.77 -6.59
CA ALA A 38 -3.46 -6.44 -7.78
C ALA A 38 -4.88 -6.97 -7.52
N HIS A 39 -5.16 -7.41 -6.29
CA HIS A 39 -6.45 -7.99 -5.91
C HIS A 39 -7.45 -6.98 -5.35
N THR A 40 -6.98 -5.83 -4.85
CA THR A 40 -7.84 -4.80 -4.25
C THR A 40 -8.18 -3.69 -5.24
N LEU A 41 -7.15 -3.04 -5.81
CA LEU A 41 -7.31 -1.91 -6.73
C LEU A 41 -7.18 -2.31 -8.21
N LYS A 42 -7.00 -3.60 -8.52
CA LYS A 42 -6.84 -4.14 -9.88
C LYS A 42 -5.75 -3.43 -10.69
N LEU A 43 -4.64 -3.07 -10.04
CA LEU A 43 -3.48 -2.49 -10.72
C LEU A 43 -2.88 -3.48 -11.73
N GLU A 44 -2.47 -2.96 -12.89
CA GLU A 44 -1.84 -3.79 -13.91
C GLU A 44 -0.48 -4.32 -13.44
N PRO A 45 -0.04 -5.48 -13.99
CA PRO A 45 1.24 -6.09 -13.66
C PRO A 45 2.43 -5.15 -13.68
N LEU A 46 2.45 -4.22 -14.63
CA LEU A 46 3.55 -3.28 -14.80
C LEU A 46 3.72 -2.35 -13.58
N GLN A 47 2.63 -1.91 -12.95
CA GLN A 47 2.71 -0.90 -11.89
C GLN A 47 3.05 -1.50 -10.53
N TRP A 48 2.45 -2.63 -10.15
CA TRP A 48 2.81 -3.26 -8.89
C TRP A 48 4.23 -3.85 -8.94
N ARG A 49 4.73 -4.25 -10.11
CA ARG A 49 6.14 -4.65 -10.28
C ARG A 49 7.11 -3.50 -10.02
N ALA A 50 6.81 -2.28 -10.49
CA ALA A 50 7.63 -1.11 -10.20
C ALA A 50 7.68 -0.81 -8.69
N LEU A 51 6.55 -0.95 -7.99
CA LEU A 51 6.48 -0.81 -6.53
C LEU A 51 7.31 -1.90 -5.82
N SER A 52 7.24 -3.15 -6.26
CA SER A 52 8.06 -4.25 -5.74
C SER A 52 9.55 -4.05 -5.99
N GLN A 53 9.95 -3.53 -7.16
CA GLN A 53 11.34 -3.23 -7.48
C GLN A 53 11.88 -2.08 -6.62
N ALA A 54 11.11 -1.00 -6.45
CA ALA A 54 11.45 0.09 -5.55
C ALA A 54 11.66 -0.42 -4.12
N HIS A 55 10.80 -1.33 -3.65
CA HIS A 55 10.97 -1.95 -2.34
C HIS A 55 12.31 -2.70 -2.21
N ASN A 56 12.65 -3.55 -3.17
CA ASN A 56 13.90 -4.30 -3.16
C ASN A 56 15.13 -3.37 -3.14
N LYS A 57 15.10 -2.29 -3.93
CA LYS A 57 16.16 -1.29 -3.97
C LYS A 57 16.32 -0.55 -2.63
N ARG A 58 15.21 -0.22 -1.96
CA ARG A 58 15.26 0.40 -0.63
C ARG A 58 15.84 -0.54 0.42
N ASN A 59 15.43 -1.81 0.44
CA ASN A 59 16.01 -2.81 1.35
C ASN A 59 17.52 -2.94 1.10
N LEU A 60 17.94 -3.03 -0.17
CA LEU A 60 19.36 -3.13 -0.52
C LEU A 60 20.15 -1.91 -0.02
N ALA A 61 19.58 -0.70 -0.18
CA ALA A 61 20.20 0.53 0.31
C ALA A 61 20.35 0.57 1.84
N GLU A 62 19.41 0.00 2.60
CA GLU A 62 19.54 -0.15 4.06
C GLU A 62 20.73 -1.05 4.46
N TYR A 63 21.08 -2.04 3.62
CA TYR A 63 22.23 -2.93 3.86
C TYR A 63 23.55 -2.40 3.31
N GLU A 64 23.56 -1.79 2.11
CA GLU A 64 24.78 -1.40 1.38
C GLU A 64 25.13 0.10 1.53
N GLY A 65 24.26 0.90 2.16
CA GLY A 65 24.54 2.28 2.51
C GLY A 65 24.40 3.31 1.39
N GLY A 66 23.74 2.95 0.28
CA GLY A 66 23.48 3.87 -0.83
C GLY A 66 22.29 3.46 -1.69
N LEU A 67 21.42 4.42 -2.00
CA LEU A 67 20.27 4.19 -2.87
C LEU A 67 20.64 4.37 -4.36
N ASP A 68 20.91 3.25 -5.03
CA ASP A 68 21.08 3.21 -6.49
C ASP A 68 19.73 3.05 -7.19
N VAL A 69 19.09 4.19 -7.51
CA VAL A 69 17.81 4.27 -8.22
C VAL A 69 17.99 5.12 -9.49
N ASP A 70 17.66 4.53 -10.63
CA ASP A 70 17.61 5.25 -11.89
C ASP A 70 16.34 6.12 -12.03
N GLY A 71 16.40 7.11 -12.92
CA GLY A 71 15.29 8.04 -13.14
C GLY A 71 14.02 7.37 -13.68
N ALA A 72 14.16 6.29 -14.47
CA ALA A 72 13.02 5.59 -15.06
C ALA A 72 12.21 4.85 -13.99
N LEU A 73 12.88 4.23 -13.02
CA LEU A 73 12.28 3.58 -11.86
C LEU A 73 11.59 4.62 -10.97
N LEU A 74 12.24 5.76 -10.72
CA LEU A 74 11.62 6.86 -9.95
C LEU A 74 10.32 7.35 -10.62
N ASP A 75 10.36 7.57 -11.93
CA ASP A 75 9.17 8.03 -12.66
C ASP A 75 8.07 6.96 -12.69
N ALA A 76 8.44 5.68 -12.83
CA ALA A 76 7.49 4.57 -12.73
C ALA A 76 6.87 4.45 -11.34
N LEU A 77 7.66 4.67 -10.28
CA LEU A 77 7.20 4.70 -8.89
C LEU A 77 6.20 5.84 -8.67
N ILE A 78 6.51 7.05 -9.12
CA ILE A 78 5.62 8.22 -9.00
C ILE A 78 4.30 7.96 -9.74
N ARG A 79 4.36 7.46 -10.98
CA ARG A 79 3.15 7.10 -11.74
C ARG A 79 2.32 6.05 -11.03
N SER A 80 2.96 5.02 -10.48
CA SER A 80 2.27 3.95 -9.74
C SER A 80 1.63 4.50 -8.47
N ALA A 81 2.32 5.36 -7.72
CA ALA A 81 1.78 6.01 -6.53
C ALA A 81 0.52 6.84 -6.84
N GLN A 82 0.53 7.56 -7.97
CA GLN A 82 -0.63 8.35 -8.41
C GLN A 82 -1.83 7.45 -8.77
N LEU A 83 -1.58 6.31 -9.41
CA LEU A 83 -2.63 5.34 -9.71
C LEU A 83 -3.24 4.74 -8.44
N VAL A 84 -2.40 4.41 -7.45
CA VAL A 84 -2.88 3.94 -6.14
C VAL A 84 -3.71 5.04 -5.45
N LEU A 85 -3.25 6.29 -5.47
CA LEU A 85 -4.00 7.42 -4.92
C LEU A 85 -5.39 7.55 -5.55
N ASN A 86 -5.45 7.48 -6.88
CA ASN A 86 -6.72 7.57 -7.62
C ASN A 86 -7.65 6.41 -7.24
N GLY A 87 -7.11 5.18 -7.17
CA GLY A 87 -7.87 4.00 -6.75
C GLY A 87 -8.41 4.13 -5.33
N VAL A 88 -7.57 4.53 -4.37
CA VAL A 88 -7.98 4.74 -2.97
C VAL A 88 -9.03 5.85 -2.85
N THR A 89 -8.86 6.95 -3.59
CA THR A 89 -9.82 8.06 -3.56
C THR A 89 -11.18 7.63 -4.11
N ALA A 90 -11.19 6.77 -5.14
CA ALA A 90 -12.41 6.22 -5.73
C ALA A 90 -13.16 5.25 -4.79
N LEU A 91 -12.49 4.64 -3.81
CA LEU A 91 -13.13 3.80 -2.79
C LEU A 91 -14.04 4.62 -1.85
N GLY A 92 -13.80 5.94 -1.74
CA GLY A 92 -14.59 6.83 -0.89
C GLY A 92 -14.37 6.60 0.61
N PRO A 93 -15.23 7.18 1.48
CA PRO A 93 -15.10 7.07 2.92
C PRO A 93 -15.10 5.61 3.39
N VAL A 94 -14.28 5.29 4.39
CA VAL A 94 -14.32 3.96 5.02
C VAL A 94 -15.70 3.79 5.64
N HIS A 95 -16.46 2.81 5.16
CA HIS A 95 -17.71 2.41 5.80
C HIS A 95 -17.36 1.88 7.19
N ARG A 96 -17.70 2.67 8.22
CA ARG A 96 -17.60 2.19 9.60
C ARG A 96 -18.58 1.03 9.74
N CYS A 97 -18.06 -0.19 9.81
CA CYS A 97 -18.81 -1.33 10.28
C CYS A 97 -19.41 -0.94 11.65
N ALA A 98 -20.74 -0.87 11.72
CA ALA A 98 -21.44 -0.59 12.96
C ALA A 98 -20.99 -1.62 13.99
N LYS A 99 -20.37 -1.16 15.08
CA LYS A 99 -19.96 -2.04 16.19
C LYS A 99 -21.17 -2.87 16.62
N GLY A 100 -20.93 -4.17 16.82
CA GLY A 100 -21.95 -5.18 17.06
C GLY A 100 -22.97 -4.80 18.14
N LYS A 101 -24.25 -4.97 17.81
CA LYS A 101 -25.28 -5.32 18.78
C LYS A 101 -25.29 -6.84 18.90
N THR A 102 -24.54 -7.41 19.84
CA THR A 102 -24.91 -8.70 20.42
C THR A 102 -25.55 -8.41 21.76
N SER A 103 -26.87 -8.46 21.73
CA SER A 103 -27.77 -8.45 22.87
C SER A 103 -27.27 -9.41 23.95
N GLY A 104 -26.98 -8.87 25.13
CA GLY A 104 -26.90 -9.67 26.34
C GLY A 104 -28.27 -10.27 26.64
N THR A 105 -28.41 -11.58 26.48
CA THR A 105 -29.41 -12.37 27.19
C THR A 105 -28.67 -13.42 27.99
N ARG A 106 -28.44 -13.07 29.25
CA ARG A 106 -28.16 -14.01 30.34
C ARG A 106 -29.38 -14.95 30.43
N LYS A 107 -29.20 -16.24 30.15
CA LYS A 107 -30.10 -17.29 30.64
C LYS A 107 -29.37 -18.01 31.76
N THR A 108 -29.62 -17.56 32.98
CA THR A 108 -29.58 -18.38 34.18
C THR A 108 -30.92 -19.10 34.27
N SER A 109 -30.85 -20.42 34.52
CA SER A 109 -31.84 -21.32 35.14
C SER A 109 -31.86 -22.67 34.43
#